data_AF-A0A7X6Z2Y7-F1
#
_entry.id   AF-A0A7X6Z2Y7-F1
#
_cell.length_a   1.000
_cell.length_b   1.000
_cell.length_c   1.000
_cell.angle_alpha   90.00
_cell.angle_beta   90.00
_cell.angle_gamma   90.00
#
_symmetry.space_group_name_H-M   'P 1'
#
loop_
_entity.id
_entity.type
_entity.pdbx_description
1 polymer ?
#
loop_
_entity_poly.entity_id
_entity_poly.type
_entity_poly.pdbx_seq_one_letter_code
_entity_poly.pdbx_strand_id
1 'polypeptide(L)'
;MKKNIRSLSLVLMAIMLLFPNIAFAESDSVIRLSGPNRVETSIEVSKTVYPGKTDNVVLAGFRGEVDALTGTLLATNKQAPLLLVNPAESQFNATLREIERLGAKNIFLLGGELVINKDVEQKLKQEGYQVERIYGSGRHETAVEVARAVMTKADHVFLTNDGRSGSLADALSVGPVSGRDQIPILLTEKDTLPPHTLAAMESLGVKKVTIVGGEIVVSESVANFLRTKGITVDRIAGRNRYETAKAIADKYFVAPKGAILANDGRKSFADGLVGGYLGAHKNIPILLTMDLQLNTYTEDYIKAHSDYVYILGGTIVVSDMVADTIKSLLSTDPLEVHYIDVGQGDSILIKKGQQAMLIDAGDNGYGTLVVNYLKNQGVKRLDYVIGTHPHSDHIGGLDDVINSFDIGKVIMPNVLHNTKTFEDVLLAIKNKNLTITTPKVGDKYDLGGAQFTILGPNSLKYSNLNNYSVALRLVNGANSFMFTGDAEALAENEIVASGLNLKSDLLKVGHHGSNTSTSDAFLNRVNPKFAVIPVGTGNRYDHPDRSVIDKLTAKGIKIYRNDINGTIIATSDGETLQIRAEKE
;
A
#
# COMPACT_ATOMS: atom_id res chain seq x y z
N MET A 1 43.34 -47.70 -45.90
CA MET A 1 42.01 -48.26 -45.58
C MET A 1 41.99 -48.63 -44.10
N LYS A 2 40.88 -48.29 -43.41
CA LYS A 2 40.57 -48.40 -41.97
C LYS A 2 40.81 -47.12 -41.15
N LYS A 3 39.70 -46.74 -40.52
CA LYS A 3 39.35 -45.46 -39.92
C LYS A 3 39.97 -45.29 -38.54
N ASN A 4 40.45 -44.08 -38.28
CA ASN A 4 40.55 -43.48 -36.96
C ASN A 4 39.15 -43.36 -36.34
N ILE A 5 39.03 -43.53 -35.02
CA ILE A 5 38.55 -42.51 -34.09
C ILE A 5 38.88 -42.95 -32.67
N ARG A 6 39.45 -41.99 -31.94
CA ARG A 6 40.01 -42.05 -30.61
C ARG A 6 38.93 -42.11 -29.54
N SER A 7 39.25 -42.83 -28.48
CA SER A 7 38.67 -42.73 -27.14
C SER A 7 38.71 -41.28 -26.62
N LEU A 8 37.56 -40.74 -26.24
CA LEU A 8 37.48 -39.58 -25.35
C LEU A 8 36.37 -39.83 -24.33
N SER A 9 36.80 -40.04 -23.09
CA SER A 9 35.94 -40.19 -21.91
C SER A 9 35.12 -38.91 -21.72
N LEU A 10 33.80 -39.00 -21.82
CA LEU A 10 32.89 -37.94 -21.39
C LEU A 10 32.40 -38.25 -19.97
N VAL A 11 33.00 -37.60 -18.99
CA VAL A 11 32.42 -37.39 -17.66
C VAL A 11 31.31 -36.35 -17.84
N LEU A 12 30.05 -36.78 -17.78
CA LEU A 12 28.90 -35.89 -17.80
C LEU A 12 28.75 -35.25 -16.42
N MET A 13 29.48 -34.16 -16.19
CA MET A 13 29.37 -33.32 -15.01
C MET A 13 28.07 -32.53 -15.09
N ALA A 14 27.17 -32.76 -14.12
CA ALA A 14 25.92 -32.05 -13.97
C ALA A 14 26.17 -30.55 -13.78
N ILE A 15 25.82 -29.75 -14.78
CA ILE A 15 25.70 -28.29 -14.63
C ILE A 15 24.31 -28.04 -14.03
N MET A 16 24.25 -28.04 -12.69
CA MET A 16 23.18 -27.33 -11.97
C MET A 16 23.36 -25.85 -12.30
N LEU A 17 22.48 -25.31 -13.15
CA LEU A 17 22.30 -23.87 -13.30
C LEU A 17 21.77 -23.34 -11.97
N LEU A 18 22.67 -22.82 -11.14
CA LEU A 18 22.37 -21.95 -10.01
C LEU A 18 21.78 -20.66 -10.58
N PHE A 19 20.47 -20.63 -10.79
CA PHE A 19 19.76 -19.36 -10.84
C PHE A 19 19.82 -18.78 -9.42
N PRO A 20 20.41 -17.59 -9.21
CA PRO A 20 20.23 -16.91 -7.95
C PRO A 20 18.73 -16.72 -7.75
N ASN A 21 18.20 -17.21 -6.62
CA ASN A 21 16.90 -16.80 -6.14
C ASN A 21 16.93 -15.27 -6.04
N ILE A 22 16.32 -14.60 -7.02
CA ILE A 22 15.97 -13.20 -6.86
C ILE A 22 14.87 -13.21 -5.82
N ALA A 23 15.25 -13.04 -4.56
CA ALA A 23 14.33 -12.62 -3.52
C ALA A 23 13.78 -11.28 -4.02
N PHE A 24 12.52 -11.27 -4.47
CA PHE A 24 11.79 -10.02 -4.61
C PHE A 24 11.73 -9.43 -3.21
N ALA A 25 12.43 -8.31 -3.01
CA ALA A 25 12.40 -7.59 -1.75
C ALA A 25 10.97 -7.18 -1.48
N GLU A 26 10.45 -7.60 -0.33
CA GLU A 26 9.21 -7.10 0.27
C GLU A 26 9.22 -5.57 0.19
N SER A 27 8.19 -4.95 -0.41
CA SER A 27 8.10 -3.50 -0.35
C SER A 27 7.56 -3.13 1.03
N ASP A 28 8.44 -2.76 1.95
CA ASP A 28 8.05 -2.25 3.26
C ASP A 28 7.08 -1.07 3.09
N SER A 29 5.88 -1.16 3.69
CA SER A 29 4.90 -0.07 3.70
C SER A 29 5.36 1.12 4.56
N VAL A 30 6.39 0.94 5.39
CA VAL A 30 7.03 2.01 6.17
C VAL A 30 8.53 1.97 5.95
N ILE A 31 9.07 3.01 5.29
CA ILE A 31 10.47 3.08 4.89
C ILE A 31 11.16 4.20 5.66
N ARG A 32 12.08 3.87 6.56
CA ARG A 32 12.85 4.89 7.29
C ARG A 32 14.09 5.29 6.50
N LEU A 33 14.21 6.58 6.18
CA LEU A 33 15.39 7.19 5.60
C LEU A 33 16.10 8.00 6.68
N SER A 34 17.20 7.46 7.20
CA SER A 34 17.91 8.06 8.33
C SER A 34 19.38 7.65 8.38
N GLY A 35 20.23 8.55 8.87
CA GLY A 35 21.58 8.23 9.29
C GLY A 35 21.87 8.65 10.73
N PRO A 36 23.12 8.48 11.21
CA PRO A 36 23.53 8.89 12.55
C PRO A 36 23.41 10.40 12.80
N ASN A 37 23.31 11.22 11.75
CA ASN A 37 22.98 12.63 11.83
C ASN A 37 22.33 13.11 10.52
N ARG A 38 21.95 14.41 10.48
CA ARG A 38 21.19 15.01 9.35
C ARG A 38 21.91 14.96 8.00
N VAL A 39 23.26 14.93 7.98
CA VAL A 39 24.03 14.80 6.73
C VAL A 39 23.77 13.43 6.13
N GLU A 40 23.91 12.37 6.91
CA GLU A 40 23.69 11.00 6.46
C GLU A 40 22.21 10.73 6.17
N THR A 41 21.27 11.35 6.92
CA THR A 41 19.86 11.33 6.52
C THR A 41 19.67 11.93 5.12
N SER A 42 20.30 13.06 4.80
CA SER A 42 20.21 13.65 3.45
C SER A 42 20.79 12.75 2.36
N ILE A 43 21.83 11.98 2.68
CA ILE A 43 22.45 11.00 1.79
C ILE A 43 21.51 9.81 1.53
N GLU A 44 20.80 9.30 2.54
CA GLU A 44 19.82 8.22 2.33
C GLU A 44 18.63 8.68 1.48
N VAL A 45 18.20 9.93 1.63
CA VAL A 45 17.20 10.52 0.72
C VAL A 45 17.76 10.63 -0.71
N SER A 46 19.03 11.05 -0.86
CA SER A 46 19.70 11.13 -2.16
C SER A 46 19.77 9.78 -2.86
N LYS A 47 20.19 8.72 -2.16
CA LYS A 47 20.20 7.35 -2.72
C LYS A 47 18.80 6.88 -3.14
N THR A 48 17.76 7.27 -2.40
CA THR A 48 16.38 6.91 -2.69
C THR A 48 15.83 7.60 -3.94
N VAL A 49 16.18 8.87 -4.15
CA VAL A 49 15.72 9.65 -5.32
C VAL A 49 16.63 9.44 -6.54
N TYR A 50 17.93 9.34 -6.31
CA TYR A 50 19.00 9.22 -7.30
C TYR A 50 19.82 7.93 -7.07
N PRO A 51 19.27 6.74 -7.35
CA PRO A 51 20.04 5.50 -7.28
C PRO A 51 21.16 5.46 -8.34
N GLY A 52 21.00 6.22 -9.44
CA GLY A 52 21.99 6.40 -10.49
C GLY A 52 22.88 7.64 -10.30
N LYS A 53 23.39 8.16 -11.41
CA LYS A 53 24.24 9.36 -11.48
C LYS A 53 23.45 10.63 -11.78
N THR A 54 24.00 11.78 -11.41
CA THR A 54 23.56 13.13 -11.83
C THR A 54 24.76 14.07 -11.88
N ASP A 55 24.74 15.04 -12.80
CA ASP A 55 25.83 16.02 -12.94
C ASP A 55 25.79 17.12 -11.86
N ASN A 56 24.66 17.27 -11.16
CA ASN A 56 24.38 18.42 -10.29
C ASN A 56 24.11 18.00 -8.84
N VAL A 57 24.62 18.75 -7.88
CA VAL A 57 24.27 18.63 -6.44
C VAL A 57 23.99 20.01 -5.87
N VAL A 58 22.96 20.11 -5.04
CA VAL A 58 22.68 21.31 -4.24
C VAL A 58 23.10 21.03 -2.80
N LEU A 59 23.95 21.89 -2.23
CA LEU A 59 24.40 21.79 -0.85
C LEU A 59 23.82 22.92 0.00
N ALA A 60 23.10 22.57 1.06
CA ALA A 60 22.71 23.52 2.10
C ALA A 60 23.54 23.31 3.37
N GLY A 61 23.87 24.40 4.06
CA GLY A 61 24.66 24.33 5.29
C GLY A 61 23.89 23.62 6.41
N PHE A 62 24.61 22.90 7.27
CA PHE A 62 24.04 22.16 8.42
C PHE A 62 23.09 23.00 9.30
N ARG A 63 23.34 24.31 9.39
CA ARG A 63 22.54 25.30 10.16
C ARG A 63 21.67 26.21 9.28
N GLY A 64 21.68 26.03 7.96
CA GLY A 64 20.94 26.83 6.98
C GLY A 64 19.56 26.24 6.70
N GLU A 65 18.71 26.11 7.72
CA GLU A 65 17.42 25.40 7.58
C GLU A 65 16.49 26.04 6.55
N VAL A 66 16.46 27.37 6.53
CA VAL A 66 15.68 28.16 5.56
C VAL A 66 16.25 28.05 4.14
N ASP A 67 17.58 27.98 4.03
CA ASP A 67 18.26 27.84 2.75
C ASP A 67 17.98 26.45 2.15
N ALA A 68 18.00 25.40 2.97
CA ALA A 68 17.61 24.05 2.55
C ALA A 68 16.13 23.97 2.12
N LEU A 69 15.23 24.59 2.90
CA LEU A 69 13.81 24.62 2.61
C LEU A 69 13.54 25.23 1.23
N THR A 70 14.03 26.45 0.99
CA THR A 70 13.86 27.16 -0.28
C THR A 70 14.64 26.49 -1.42
N GLY A 71 15.76 25.85 -1.08
CA GLY A 71 16.60 25.05 -1.97
C GLY A 71 15.91 23.88 -2.67
N THR A 72 14.76 23.42 -2.17
CA THR A 72 13.96 22.38 -2.85
C THR A 72 13.61 22.78 -4.28
N LEU A 73 13.29 24.06 -4.52
CA LEU A 73 13.01 24.59 -5.86
C LEU A 73 14.22 24.44 -6.79
N LEU A 74 15.40 24.84 -6.32
CA LEU A 74 16.63 24.74 -7.10
C LEU A 74 17.02 23.27 -7.35
N ALA A 75 16.97 22.43 -6.33
CA ALA A 75 17.35 21.02 -6.42
C ALA A 75 16.50 20.28 -7.46
N THR A 76 15.18 20.47 -7.42
CA THR A 76 14.27 19.89 -8.41
C THR A 76 14.48 20.46 -9.82
N ASN A 77 14.69 21.77 -9.95
CA ASN A 77 14.98 22.40 -11.24
C ASN A 77 16.28 21.88 -11.88
N LYS A 78 17.34 21.75 -11.08
CA LYS A 78 18.65 21.28 -11.54
C LYS A 78 18.76 19.76 -11.64
N GLN A 79 17.68 19.00 -11.35
CA GLN A 79 17.69 17.53 -11.28
C GLN A 79 18.83 17.03 -10.38
N ALA A 80 18.94 17.65 -9.21
CA ALA A 80 20.00 17.46 -8.25
C ALA A 80 19.41 16.99 -6.90
N PRO A 81 20.09 16.11 -6.16
CA PRO A 81 19.77 15.90 -4.76
C PRO A 81 20.13 17.15 -3.95
N LEU A 82 19.31 17.42 -2.95
CA LEU A 82 19.63 18.38 -1.89
C LEU A 82 20.33 17.63 -0.76
N LEU A 83 21.63 17.91 -0.57
CA LEU A 83 22.43 17.36 0.52
C LEU A 83 22.70 18.44 1.57
N LEU A 84 22.90 18.00 2.81
CA LEU A 84 23.38 18.87 3.89
C LEU A 84 24.89 18.73 4.04
N VAL A 85 25.58 19.85 4.24
CA VAL A 85 27.04 19.86 4.45
C VAL A 85 27.40 20.47 5.81
N ASN A 86 28.33 19.83 6.52
CA ASN A 86 28.92 20.32 7.76
C ASN A 86 30.44 20.41 7.56
N PRO A 87 31.09 21.54 7.93
CA PRO A 87 32.55 21.67 7.84
C PRO A 87 33.35 20.65 8.68
N ALA A 88 32.72 20.01 9.68
CA ALA A 88 33.34 18.95 10.45
C ALA A 88 33.82 17.82 9.53
N GLU A 89 35.10 17.46 9.61
CA GLU A 89 35.79 16.62 8.63
C GLU A 89 35.06 15.31 8.28
N SER A 90 34.58 14.57 9.28
CA SER A 90 33.88 13.30 9.06
C SER A 90 32.59 13.46 8.26
N GLN A 91 31.79 14.50 8.54
CA GLN A 91 30.53 14.79 7.85
C GLN A 91 30.75 15.43 6.47
N PHE A 92 31.77 16.28 6.34
CA PHE A 92 32.18 16.80 5.04
C PHE A 92 32.57 15.66 4.10
N ASN A 93 33.40 14.72 4.58
CA ASN A 93 33.82 13.55 3.80
C ASN A 93 32.65 12.61 3.46
N ALA A 94 31.62 12.51 4.32
CA ALA A 94 30.40 11.78 3.99
C ALA A 94 29.64 12.42 2.82
N THR A 95 29.53 13.75 2.83
CA THR A 95 28.93 14.52 1.73
C THR A 95 29.72 14.34 0.44
N LEU A 96 31.04 14.41 0.51
CA LEU A 96 31.94 14.25 -0.64
C LEU A 96 31.79 12.86 -1.29
N ARG A 97 31.76 11.79 -0.48
CA ARG A 97 31.52 10.43 -0.99
C ARG A 97 30.20 10.28 -1.73
N GLU A 98 29.15 10.98 -1.26
CA GLU A 98 27.86 10.96 -1.96
C GLU A 98 27.92 11.75 -3.27
N ILE A 99 28.59 12.90 -3.30
CA ILE A 99 28.85 13.66 -4.54
C ILE A 99 29.59 12.79 -5.57
N GLU A 100 30.62 12.05 -5.12
CA GLU A 100 31.38 11.11 -5.95
C GLU A 100 30.52 9.94 -6.47
N ARG A 101 29.68 9.35 -5.60
CA ARG A 101 28.74 8.27 -5.98
C ARG A 101 27.80 8.74 -7.09
N LEU A 102 27.28 9.96 -6.96
CA LEU A 102 26.41 10.60 -7.95
C LEU A 102 27.18 10.93 -9.24
N GLY A 103 28.52 11.02 -9.19
CA GLY A 103 29.34 11.44 -10.32
C GLY A 103 29.14 12.91 -10.69
N ALA A 104 28.73 13.74 -9.72
CA ALA A 104 28.38 15.13 -9.96
C ALA A 104 29.63 15.98 -10.25
N LYS A 105 29.43 17.03 -11.04
CA LYS A 105 30.48 17.98 -11.45
C LYS A 105 30.16 19.40 -11.00
N ASN A 106 28.87 19.74 -10.95
CA ASN A 106 28.39 21.07 -10.61
C ASN A 106 27.78 21.04 -9.20
N ILE A 107 28.25 21.95 -8.35
CA ILE A 107 27.84 22.07 -6.96
C ILE A 107 27.26 23.47 -6.74
N PHE A 108 26.00 23.52 -6.33
CA PHE A 108 25.31 24.77 -5.98
C PHE A 108 25.27 24.90 -4.46
N LEU A 109 26.04 25.83 -3.91
CA LEU A 109 26.04 26.15 -2.49
C LEU A 109 24.89 27.10 -2.16
N LEU A 110 24.02 26.71 -1.24
CA LEU A 110 22.92 27.54 -0.75
C LEU A 110 23.28 28.20 0.58
N GLY A 111 23.23 29.53 0.56
CA GLY A 111 23.49 30.37 1.73
C GLY A 111 24.90 30.95 1.77
N GLY A 112 25.03 31.99 2.60
CA GLY A 112 26.27 32.75 2.74
C GLY A 112 27.37 32.00 3.49
N GLU A 113 28.51 32.65 3.65
CA GLU A 113 29.70 32.07 4.28
C GLU A 113 29.52 31.71 5.76
N LEU A 114 28.53 32.30 6.43
CA LEU A 114 28.20 31.98 7.82
C LEU A 114 27.59 30.58 8.00
N VAL A 115 26.94 30.03 6.96
CA VAL A 115 26.32 28.70 7.00
C VAL A 115 27.12 27.65 6.24
N ILE A 116 27.84 28.07 5.19
CA ILE A 116 28.80 27.24 4.46
C ILE A 116 30.07 28.07 4.27
N ASN A 117 31.07 27.85 5.13
CA ASN A 117 32.29 28.67 5.14
C ASN A 117 33.09 28.58 3.83
N LYS A 118 34.02 29.54 3.64
CA LYS A 118 34.89 29.58 2.45
C LYS A 118 35.74 28.33 2.29
N ASP A 119 36.14 27.70 3.39
CA ASP A 119 37.01 26.51 3.35
C ASP A 119 36.30 25.33 2.67
N VAL A 120 35.00 25.14 2.93
CA VAL A 120 34.19 24.12 2.24
C VAL A 120 34.16 24.39 0.74
N GLU A 121 33.90 25.63 0.33
CA GLU A 121 33.88 26.02 -1.09
C GLU A 121 35.25 25.84 -1.76
N GLN A 122 36.33 26.22 -1.10
CA GLN A 122 37.69 26.07 -1.61
C GLN A 122 38.08 24.60 -1.75
N LYS A 123 37.76 23.76 -0.77
CA LYS A 123 37.99 22.31 -0.85
C LYS A 123 37.27 21.70 -2.05
N LEU A 124 35.98 22.02 -2.25
CA LEU A 124 35.23 21.54 -3.41
C LEU A 124 35.86 21.99 -4.74
N LYS A 125 36.31 23.24 -4.85
CA LYS A 125 37.02 23.71 -6.05
C LYS A 125 38.37 23.00 -6.26
N GLN A 126 39.10 22.71 -5.19
CA GLN A 126 40.38 21.97 -5.24
C GLN A 126 40.20 20.52 -5.69
N GLU A 127 39.09 19.88 -5.31
CA GLU A 127 38.67 18.56 -5.80
C GLU A 127 38.16 18.59 -7.27
N GLY A 128 38.15 19.76 -7.92
CA GLY A 128 37.84 19.90 -9.34
C GLY A 128 36.37 20.14 -9.67
N TYR A 129 35.52 20.38 -8.67
CA TYR A 129 34.10 20.68 -8.90
C TYR A 129 33.88 22.12 -9.38
N GLN A 130 32.87 22.32 -10.23
CA GLN A 130 32.37 23.64 -10.59
C GLN A 130 31.41 24.11 -9.50
N VAL A 131 31.80 25.14 -8.74
CA VAL A 131 31.05 25.58 -7.57
C VAL A 131 30.43 26.96 -7.82
N GLU A 132 29.10 27.04 -7.72
CA GLU A 132 28.31 28.27 -7.75
C GLU A 132 27.66 28.48 -6.38
N ARG A 133 27.68 29.70 -5.85
CA ARG A 133 27.03 30.01 -4.58
C ARG A 133 25.84 30.92 -4.80
N ILE A 134 24.68 30.51 -4.31
CA ILE A 134 23.42 31.24 -4.37
C ILE A 134 23.08 31.69 -2.96
N TYR A 135 23.15 33.00 -2.72
CA TYR A 135 23.00 33.57 -1.38
C TYR A 135 22.63 35.04 -1.45
N GLY A 136 21.95 35.52 -0.40
CA GLY A 136 21.74 36.94 -0.14
C GLY A 136 22.40 37.37 1.17
N SER A 137 22.20 38.64 1.55
CA SER A 137 22.66 39.19 2.83
C SER A 137 21.98 38.56 4.05
N GLY A 138 20.82 37.93 3.85
CA GLY A 138 20.06 37.23 4.86
C GLY A 138 19.12 36.20 4.23
N ARG A 139 18.31 35.55 5.06
CA ARG A 139 17.41 34.46 4.63
C ARG A 139 16.36 34.90 3.60
N HIS A 140 15.84 36.12 3.72
CA HIS A 140 14.86 36.68 2.80
C HIS A 140 15.47 36.86 1.41
N GLU A 141 16.65 37.45 1.35
CA GLU A 141 17.39 37.68 0.11
C GLU A 141 17.89 36.36 -0.48
N THR A 142 18.37 35.40 0.33
CA THR A 142 18.73 34.07 -0.19
C THR A 142 17.54 33.38 -0.84
N ALA A 143 16.34 33.43 -0.25
CA ALA A 143 15.13 32.86 -0.87
C ALA A 143 14.82 33.52 -2.23
N VAL A 144 15.03 34.83 -2.35
CA VAL A 144 14.89 35.58 -3.60
C VAL A 144 15.94 35.14 -4.63
N GLU A 145 17.20 34.99 -4.23
CA GLU A 145 18.27 34.57 -5.13
C GLU A 145 18.08 33.12 -5.59
N VAL A 146 17.54 32.24 -4.74
CA VAL A 146 17.11 30.88 -5.15
C VAL A 146 16.03 30.94 -6.22
N ALA A 147 15.01 31.81 -6.07
CA ALA A 147 13.99 31.98 -7.09
C ALA A 147 14.60 32.49 -8.41
N ARG A 148 15.48 33.49 -8.36
CA ARG A 148 16.13 34.09 -9.54
C ARG A 148 17.08 33.13 -10.26
N ALA A 149 17.74 32.25 -9.53
CA ALA A 149 18.58 31.20 -10.10
C ALA A 149 17.79 30.17 -10.93
N VAL A 150 16.47 30.09 -10.71
CA VAL A 150 15.57 29.13 -11.37
C VAL A 150 14.72 29.80 -12.44
N MET A 151 14.24 31.03 -12.22
CA MET A 151 13.28 31.68 -13.10
C MET A 151 13.42 33.20 -13.17
N THR A 152 13.04 33.77 -14.31
CA THR A 152 12.96 35.22 -14.53
C THR A 152 11.54 35.77 -14.37
N LYS A 153 10.53 34.90 -14.31
CA LYS A 153 9.13 35.24 -14.07
C LYS A 153 8.46 34.16 -13.22
N ALA A 154 7.57 34.58 -12.31
CA ALA A 154 6.74 33.71 -11.49
C ALA A 154 5.35 34.33 -11.37
N ASP A 155 4.31 33.75 -11.98
CA ASP A 155 2.94 34.25 -11.80
C ASP A 155 2.42 34.01 -10.37
N HIS A 156 2.93 32.96 -9.70
CA HIS A 156 2.52 32.52 -8.37
C HIS A 156 3.74 32.25 -7.48
N VAL A 157 3.66 32.66 -6.21
CA VAL A 157 4.63 32.29 -5.17
C VAL A 157 3.93 31.82 -3.89
N PHE A 158 4.61 30.95 -3.14
CA PHE A 158 4.29 30.69 -1.74
C PHE A 158 4.98 31.72 -0.86
N LEU A 159 4.27 32.23 0.15
CA LEU A 159 4.83 33.16 1.14
C LEU A 159 4.68 32.57 2.54
N THR A 160 5.78 32.50 3.29
CA THR A 160 5.81 31.94 4.65
C THR A 160 6.67 32.79 5.57
N ASN A 161 6.51 32.62 6.89
CA ASN A 161 7.35 33.27 7.88
C ASN A 161 8.81 32.84 7.74
N ASP A 162 9.71 33.77 8.08
CA ASP A 162 11.16 33.60 7.99
C ASP A 162 11.75 32.59 9.01
N GLY A 163 10.94 32.03 9.90
CA GLY A 163 11.31 31.01 10.88
C GLY A 163 11.85 31.56 12.19
N ARG A 164 12.06 32.88 12.35
CA ARG A 164 12.57 33.47 13.60
C ARG A 164 11.59 33.33 14.77
N SER A 165 10.29 33.23 14.48
CA SER A 165 9.24 33.03 15.49
C SER A 165 9.02 31.55 15.87
N GLY A 166 9.95 30.65 15.51
CA GLY A 166 10.08 29.34 16.15
C GLY A 166 9.43 28.15 15.45
N SER A 167 8.97 28.27 14.20
CA SER A 167 8.54 27.09 13.42
C SER A 167 8.50 27.35 11.92
N LEU A 168 9.22 26.52 11.16
CA LEU A 168 9.16 26.42 9.70
C LEU A 168 8.27 25.25 9.24
N ALA A 169 7.51 24.62 10.16
CA ALA A 169 6.73 23.42 9.91
C ALA A 169 5.68 23.57 8.79
N ASP A 170 4.97 24.70 8.76
CA ASP A 170 4.00 25.00 7.70
C ASP A 170 4.72 25.12 6.34
N ALA A 171 5.88 25.78 6.34
CA ALA A 171 6.71 25.97 5.15
C ALA A 171 7.28 24.65 4.62
N LEU A 172 7.70 23.75 5.52
CA LEU A 172 8.21 22.44 5.16
C LEU A 172 7.20 21.65 4.32
N SER A 173 5.94 21.68 4.74
CA SER A 173 4.88 20.90 4.14
C SER A 173 4.54 21.32 2.71
N VAL A 174 4.85 22.57 2.31
CA VAL A 174 4.67 23.05 0.93
C VAL A 174 5.89 22.79 0.04
N GLY A 175 7.03 22.37 0.60
CA GLY A 175 8.26 22.07 -0.13
C GLY A 175 8.05 21.14 -1.34
N PRO A 176 7.36 19.99 -1.20
CA PRO A 176 7.05 19.10 -2.31
C PRO A 176 6.30 19.78 -3.47
N VAL A 177 5.34 20.65 -3.15
CA VAL A 177 4.56 21.39 -4.16
C VAL A 177 5.42 22.45 -4.83
N SER A 178 6.25 23.17 -4.05
CA SER A 178 7.20 24.15 -4.57
C SER A 178 8.16 23.52 -5.59
N GLY A 179 8.74 22.37 -5.25
CA GLY A 179 9.65 21.66 -6.14
C GLY A 179 8.95 21.04 -7.35
N ARG A 180 7.80 20.40 -7.18
CA ARG A 180 7.06 19.73 -8.26
C ARG A 180 6.51 20.72 -9.28
N ASP A 181 5.87 21.78 -8.79
CA ASP A 181 5.14 22.75 -9.63
C ASP A 181 6.00 23.98 -9.97
N GLN A 182 7.27 23.99 -9.54
CA GLN A 182 8.24 25.07 -9.74
C GLN A 182 7.72 26.44 -9.26
N ILE A 183 7.07 26.45 -8.09
CA ILE A 183 6.52 27.65 -7.44
C ILE A 183 7.49 28.11 -6.34
N PRO A 184 8.06 29.32 -6.40
CA PRO A 184 9.01 29.79 -5.39
C PRO A 184 8.39 29.92 -4.00
N ILE A 185 9.20 29.59 -2.98
CA ILE A 185 8.91 29.93 -1.58
C ILE A 185 9.68 31.21 -1.26
N LEU A 186 8.96 32.30 -1.03
CA LEU A 186 9.50 33.56 -0.52
C LEU A 186 9.17 33.71 0.97
N LEU A 187 9.92 34.60 1.63
CA LEU A 187 9.86 34.77 3.07
C LEU A 187 9.37 36.16 3.47
N THR A 188 8.68 36.22 4.59
CA THR A 188 8.24 37.45 5.24
C THR A 188 8.47 37.38 6.73
N GLU A 189 8.53 38.53 7.40
CA GLU A 189 8.32 38.59 8.83
C GLU A 189 6.83 38.43 9.14
N LYS A 190 6.49 38.20 10.42
CA LYS A 190 5.10 37.98 10.84
C LYS A 190 4.16 39.11 10.39
N ASP A 191 4.55 40.34 10.66
CA ASP A 191 3.69 41.53 10.51
C ASP A 191 4.19 42.52 9.46
N THR A 192 5.32 42.24 8.81
CA THR A 192 5.94 43.15 7.85
C THR A 192 6.52 42.38 6.68
N LEU A 193 6.15 42.77 5.46
CA LEU A 193 6.76 42.25 4.24
C LEU A 193 8.09 42.98 3.99
N PRO A 194 9.24 42.29 3.98
CA PRO A 194 10.52 42.93 3.73
C PRO A 194 10.55 43.60 2.34
N PRO A 195 11.15 44.81 2.21
CA PRO A 195 11.23 45.50 0.93
C PRO A 195 11.87 44.67 -0.19
N HIS A 196 12.89 43.87 0.14
CA HIS A 196 13.57 42.99 -0.81
C HIS A 196 12.65 41.87 -1.34
N THR A 197 11.79 41.31 -0.48
CA THR A 197 10.79 40.32 -0.90
C THR A 197 9.76 40.94 -1.85
N LEU A 198 9.27 42.14 -1.55
CA LEU A 198 8.33 42.86 -2.43
C LEU A 198 8.96 43.18 -3.78
N ALA A 199 10.18 43.74 -3.78
CA ALA A 199 10.90 44.05 -5.01
C ALA A 199 11.14 42.80 -5.86
N ALA A 200 11.40 41.65 -5.23
CA ALA A 200 11.49 40.37 -5.92
C ALA A 200 10.17 39.98 -6.59
N MET A 201 9.04 40.06 -5.86
CA MET A 201 7.72 39.78 -6.41
C MET A 201 7.38 40.67 -7.62
N GLU A 202 7.68 41.97 -7.53
CA GLU A 202 7.50 42.91 -8.63
C GLU A 202 8.39 42.54 -9.83
N SER A 203 9.68 42.26 -9.59
CA SER A 203 10.63 41.88 -10.66
C SER A 203 10.26 40.57 -11.36
N LEU A 204 9.70 39.61 -10.63
CA LEU A 204 9.24 38.32 -11.15
C LEU A 204 7.85 38.41 -11.79
N GLY A 205 7.15 39.54 -11.66
CA GLY A 205 5.80 39.72 -12.21
C GLY A 205 4.74 38.89 -11.48
N VAL A 206 4.87 38.72 -10.17
CA VAL A 206 3.95 37.93 -9.34
C VAL A 206 2.54 38.52 -9.36
N LYS A 207 1.57 37.68 -9.72
CA LYS A 207 0.14 38.02 -9.74
C LYS A 207 -0.61 37.39 -8.58
N LYS A 208 -0.12 36.26 -8.07
CA LYS A 208 -0.72 35.48 -7.00
C LYS A 208 0.28 35.16 -5.91
N VAL A 209 -0.14 35.31 -4.66
CA VAL A 209 0.56 34.82 -3.49
C VAL A 209 -0.34 33.82 -2.78
N THR A 210 0.20 32.67 -2.39
CA THR A 210 -0.44 31.81 -1.38
C THR A 210 0.36 31.89 -0.10
N ILE A 211 -0.23 32.49 0.93
CA ILE A 211 0.33 32.50 2.27
C ILE A 211 0.18 31.11 2.87
N VAL A 212 1.29 30.54 3.35
CA VAL A 212 1.35 29.23 3.97
C VAL A 212 1.49 29.42 5.47
N GLY A 213 0.49 28.94 6.22
CA GLY A 213 0.37 29.12 7.66
C GLY A 213 -0.72 30.12 8.07
N GLY A 214 -1.15 29.99 9.32
CA GLY A 214 -2.19 30.84 9.90
C GLY A 214 -1.72 32.27 10.20
N GLU A 215 -2.64 33.13 10.65
CA GLU A 215 -2.36 34.54 10.95
C GLU A 215 -1.34 34.74 12.09
N ILE A 216 -1.17 33.74 12.96
CA ILE A 216 -0.14 33.76 14.01
C ILE A 216 1.26 33.77 13.40
N VAL A 217 1.45 33.14 12.24
CA VAL A 217 2.72 32.94 11.53
C VAL A 217 2.97 34.07 10.53
N VAL A 218 1.97 34.40 9.71
CA VAL A 218 1.97 35.54 8.78
C VAL A 218 0.63 36.26 8.92
N SER A 219 0.63 37.46 9.52
CA SER A 219 -0.61 38.14 9.89
C SER A 219 -1.38 38.67 8.68
N GLU A 220 -2.65 39.00 8.91
CA GLU A 220 -3.51 39.53 7.86
C GLU A 220 -3.08 40.93 7.40
N SER A 221 -2.24 41.62 8.18
CA SER A 221 -1.63 42.89 7.75
C SER A 221 -0.75 42.73 6.50
N VAL A 222 0.06 41.67 6.45
CA VAL A 222 0.89 41.32 5.28
C VAL A 222 0.01 40.96 4.09
N ALA A 223 -1.05 40.17 4.30
CA ALA A 223 -2.01 39.81 3.26
C ALA A 223 -2.70 41.05 2.67
N ASN A 224 -3.19 41.95 3.53
CA ASN A 224 -3.82 43.19 3.12
C ASN A 224 -2.85 44.10 2.36
N PHE A 225 -1.61 44.23 2.83
CA PHE A 225 -0.58 44.98 2.13
C PHE A 225 -0.35 44.46 0.70
N LEU A 226 -0.23 43.14 0.51
CA LEU A 226 -0.10 42.53 -0.82
C LEU A 226 -1.33 42.81 -1.71
N ARG A 227 -2.55 42.74 -1.15
CA ARG A 227 -3.77 43.09 -1.90
C ARG A 227 -3.78 44.55 -2.37
N THR A 228 -3.25 45.49 -1.58
CA THR A 228 -3.10 46.90 -2.01
C THR A 228 -2.14 47.07 -3.19
N LYS A 229 -1.25 46.10 -3.43
CA LYS A 229 -0.36 46.03 -4.60
C LYS A 229 -0.99 45.35 -5.82
N GLY A 230 -2.27 44.98 -5.74
CA GLY A 230 -2.98 44.30 -6.83
C GLY A 230 -2.66 42.81 -6.94
N ILE A 231 -2.01 42.22 -5.93
CA ILE A 231 -1.68 40.80 -5.90
C ILE A 231 -2.88 40.03 -5.35
N THR A 232 -3.26 38.94 -6.03
CA THR A 232 -4.27 37.99 -5.52
C THR A 232 -3.67 37.19 -4.37
N VAL A 233 -4.32 37.21 -3.20
CA VAL A 233 -3.80 36.53 -2.00
C VAL A 233 -4.75 35.42 -1.55
N ASP A 234 -4.26 34.18 -1.65
CA ASP A 234 -4.84 33.00 -1.02
C ASP A 234 -4.12 32.71 0.30
N ARG A 235 -4.76 31.99 1.22
CA ARG A 235 -4.12 31.43 2.41
C ARG A 235 -4.41 29.93 2.50
N ILE A 236 -3.41 29.16 2.90
CA ILE A 236 -3.57 27.76 3.29
C ILE A 236 -3.03 27.55 4.70
N ALA A 237 -3.91 27.15 5.60
CA ALA A 237 -3.61 27.04 7.02
C ALA A 237 -4.59 26.07 7.69
N GLY A 238 -4.13 25.41 8.75
CA GLY A 238 -4.96 24.73 9.74
C GLY A 238 -4.88 25.44 11.10
N ARG A 239 -5.58 24.89 12.10
CA ARG A 239 -5.53 25.41 13.48
C ARG A 239 -4.17 25.17 14.15
N ASN A 240 -3.40 24.23 13.62
CA ASN A 240 -2.04 23.89 14.04
C ASN A 240 -1.24 23.37 12.83
N ARG A 241 0.07 23.13 13.03
CA ARG A 241 0.99 22.67 11.96
C ARG A 241 0.59 21.35 11.30
N TYR A 242 -0.05 20.43 12.03
CA TYR A 242 -0.49 19.15 11.49
C TYR A 242 -1.66 19.33 10.52
N GLU A 243 -2.63 20.16 10.91
CA GLU A 243 -3.76 20.51 10.04
C GLU A 243 -3.33 21.37 8.84
N THR A 244 -2.34 22.25 8.99
CA THR A 244 -1.76 22.97 7.84
C THR A 244 -1.12 22.00 6.86
N ALA A 245 -0.32 21.04 7.34
CA ALA A 245 0.30 20.01 6.50
C ALA A 245 -0.76 19.16 5.78
N LYS A 246 -1.80 18.72 6.50
CA LYS A 246 -2.94 18.01 5.91
C LYS A 246 -3.67 18.86 4.86
N ALA A 247 -3.95 20.14 5.13
CA ALA A 247 -4.64 21.01 4.19
C ALA A 247 -3.84 21.21 2.89
N ILE A 248 -2.51 21.33 3.00
CA ILE A 248 -1.61 21.37 1.83
C ILE A 248 -1.70 20.04 1.07
N ALA A 249 -1.65 18.92 1.79
CA ALA A 249 -1.75 17.59 1.20
C ALA A 249 -3.08 17.40 0.43
N ASP A 250 -4.22 17.71 1.08
CA ASP A 250 -5.56 17.62 0.50
C ASP A 250 -5.72 18.52 -0.74
N LYS A 251 -5.12 19.73 -0.72
CA LYS A 251 -5.27 20.70 -1.82
C LYS A 251 -4.44 20.34 -3.05
N TYR A 252 -3.21 19.87 -2.86
CA TYR A 252 -2.21 19.79 -3.93
C TYR A 252 -1.85 18.37 -4.37
N PHE A 253 -2.37 17.33 -3.73
CA PHE A 253 -2.10 15.94 -4.09
C PHE A 253 -3.40 15.19 -4.36
N VAL A 254 -3.60 14.81 -5.62
CA VAL A 254 -4.75 14.02 -6.06
C VAL A 254 -4.35 12.55 -6.07
N ALA A 255 -4.99 11.75 -5.21
CA ALA A 255 -4.74 10.31 -5.06
C ALA A 255 -3.24 9.94 -4.96
N PRO A 256 -2.46 10.54 -4.04
CA PRO A 256 -1.09 10.08 -3.80
C PRO A 256 -1.10 8.62 -3.34
N LYS A 257 -0.04 7.87 -3.64
CA LYS A 257 0.12 6.48 -3.14
C LYS A 257 0.88 6.39 -1.83
N GLY A 258 1.40 7.50 -1.33
CA GLY A 258 2.14 7.50 -0.08
C GLY A 258 2.32 8.90 0.49
N ALA A 259 3.02 8.97 1.61
CA ALA A 259 3.34 10.21 2.30
C ALA A 259 4.77 10.19 2.84
N ILE A 260 5.30 11.37 3.15
CA ILE A 260 6.54 11.55 3.90
C ILE A 260 6.16 12.02 5.29
N LEU A 261 6.73 11.40 6.31
CA LEU A 261 6.55 11.76 7.69
C LEU A 261 7.81 12.44 8.22
N ALA A 262 7.65 13.68 8.68
CA ALA A 262 8.72 14.45 9.32
C ALA A 262 8.32 14.86 10.73
N ASN A 263 9.32 15.04 11.61
CA ASN A 263 9.07 15.57 12.96
C ASN A 263 8.58 17.02 12.89
N ASP A 264 7.70 17.37 13.83
CA ASP A 264 7.02 18.66 13.86
C ASP A 264 7.94 19.86 14.14
N GLY A 265 9.23 19.62 14.42
CA GLY A 265 10.24 20.63 14.71
C GLY A 265 10.50 20.86 16.20
N ARG A 266 9.77 20.18 17.11
CA ARG A 266 10.07 20.25 18.56
C ARG A 266 11.29 19.41 18.95
N LYS A 267 11.57 18.34 18.21
CA LYS A 267 12.72 17.45 18.46
C LYS A 267 13.85 17.68 17.48
N SER A 268 13.56 17.61 16.19
CA SER A 268 14.50 17.89 15.11
C SER A 268 13.71 18.35 13.89
N PHE A 269 14.02 19.53 13.38
CA PHE A 269 13.42 20.03 12.14
C PHE A 269 14.24 19.62 10.90
N ALA A 270 15.52 19.29 11.09
CA ALA A 270 16.48 19.28 10.00
C ALA A 270 16.39 18.08 9.07
N ASP A 271 16.00 16.91 9.59
CA ASP A 271 15.81 15.71 8.78
C ASP A 271 14.64 15.88 7.79
N GLY A 272 13.64 16.70 8.15
CA GLY A 272 12.51 17.01 7.29
C GLY A 272 12.88 17.85 6.07
N LEU A 273 13.89 18.71 6.15
CA LEU A 273 14.21 19.72 5.12
C LEU A 273 14.51 19.13 3.74
N VAL A 274 15.06 17.92 3.70
CA VAL A 274 15.34 17.18 2.47
C VAL A 274 14.11 16.46 1.91
N GLY A 275 13.04 16.35 2.70
CA GLY A 275 11.77 15.78 2.29
C GLY A 275 11.08 16.57 1.19
N GLY A 276 11.38 17.86 1.04
CA GLY A 276 10.79 18.72 0.01
C GLY A 276 11.06 18.16 -1.39
N TYR A 277 12.33 17.89 -1.72
CA TYR A 277 12.66 17.35 -3.04
C TYR A 277 12.26 15.88 -3.19
N LEU A 278 12.33 15.06 -2.12
CA LEU A 278 11.80 13.69 -2.16
C LEU A 278 10.32 13.68 -2.55
N GLY A 279 9.51 14.51 -1.88
CA GLY A 279 8.08 14.62 -2.12
C GLY A 279 7.77 15.13 -3.52
N ALA A 280 8.56 16.08 -4.02
CA ALA A 280 8.44 16.57 -5.40
C ALA A 280 8.69 15.46 -6.44
N HIS A 281 9.73 14.65 -6.27
CA HIS A 281 10.08 13.57 -7.21
C HIS A 281 9.11 12.39 -7.14
N LYS A 282 8.61 12.06 -5.94
CA LYS A 282 7.68 10.95 -5.72
C LYS A 282 6.21 11.36 -5.88
N ASN A 283 5.94 12.67 -6.04
CA ASN A 283 4.60 13.25 -6.03
C ASN A 283 3.78 12.85 -4.80
N ILE A 284 4.37 13.01 -3.61
CA ILE A 284 3.75 12.71 -2.31
C ILE A 284 3.89 13.88 -1.33
N PRO A 285 2.91 14.08 -0.43
CA PRO A 285 2.95 15.17 0.55
C PRO A 285 3.94 14.90 1.69
N ILE A 286 4.35 15.97 2.37
CA ILE A 286 4.94 15.87 3.73
C ILE A 286 3.83 16.09 4.74
N LEU A 287 3.72 15.15 5.68
CA LEU A 287 2.90 15.23 6.89
C LEU A 287 3.83 15.32 8.11
N LEU A 288 3.29 15.84 9.21
CA LEU A 288 4.05 16.11 10.42
C LEU A 288 3.63 15.19 11.57
N THR A 289 4.57 14.85 12.45
CA THR A 289 4.31 14.04 13.66
C THR A 289 5.10 14.53 14.86
N MET A 290 4.64 14.20 16.06
CA MET A 290 5.47 14.28 17.26
C MET A 290 6.50 13.14 17.26
N ASP A 291 7.51 13.24 18.12
CA ASP A 291 8.59 12.24 18.22
C ASP A 291 8.09 10.88 18.73
N LEU A 292 7.22 10.89 19.75
CA LEU A 292 6.73 9.67 20.41
C LEU A 292 5.29 9.29 20.05
N GLN A 293 4.55 10.13 19.33
CA GLN A 293 3.13 9.91 19.08
C GLN A 293 2.69 10.43 17.71
N LEU A 294 1.93 9.61 16.99
CA LEU A 294 1.22 10.04 15.78
C LEU A 294 -0.02 10.85 16.17
N ASN A 295 -0.19 12.03 15.56
CA ASN A 295 -1.39 12.83 15.77
C ASN A 295 -2.52 12.35 14.84
N THR A 296 -3.76 12.60 15.26
CA THR A 296 -4.96 12.11 14.55
C THR A 296 -5.08 12.64 13.12
N TYR A 297 -4.65 13.88 12.84
CA TYR A 297 -4.75 14.46 11.49
C TYR A 297 -3.87 13.74 10.48
N THR A 298 -2.65 13.38 10.89
CA THR A 298 -1.71 12.61 10.07
C THR A 298 -2.17 11.17 9.93
N GLU A 299 -2.64 10.55 11.02
CA GLU A 299 -3.23 9.21 11.00
C GLU A 299 -4.40 9.11 10.02
N ASP A 300 -5.36 10.04 10.09
CA ASP A 300 -6.54 10.07 9.22
C ASP A 300 -6.15 10.20 7.75
N TYR A 301 -5.15 11.04 7.45
CA TYR A 301 -4.66 11.19 6.08
C TYR A 301 -3.98 9.91 5.56
N ILE A 302 -3.10 9.30 6.37
CA ILE A 302 -2.39 8.07 6.00
C ILE A 302 -3.39 6.95 5.70
N LYS A 303 -4.38 6.72 6.58
CA LYS A 303 -5.42 5.70 6.40
C LYS A 303 -6.20 5.87 5.09
N ALA A 304 -6.49 7.12 4.71
CA ALA A 304 -7.34 7.42 3.57
C ALA A 304 -6.58 7.45 2.23
N HIS A 305 -5.28 7.72 2.25
CA HIS A 305 -4.55 8.17 1.05
C HIS A 305 -3.16 7.58 0.90
N SER A 306 -2.71 6.64 1.72
CA SER A 306 -1.34 6.11 1.64
C SER A 306 -1.31 4.59 1.62
N ASP A 307 -0.57 4.03 0.66
CA ASP A 307 -0.16 2.63 0.61
C ASP A 307 1.19 2.44 1.33
N TYR A 308 2.04 3.49 1.33
CA TYR A 308 3.34 3.49 1.99
C TYR A 308 3.69 4.86 2.59
N VAL A 309 4.60 4.87 3.58
CA VAL A 309 5.10 6.08 4.23
C VAL A 309 6.63 6.06 4.32
N TYR A 310 7.28 7.16 3.90
CA TYR A 310 8.69 7.41 4.20
C TYR A 310 8.82 8.15 5.53
N ILE A 311 9.64 7.67 6.47
CA ILE A 311 9.96 8.38 7.70
C ILE A 311 11.33 9.04 7.55
N LEU A 312 11.41 10.35 7.78
CA LEU A 312 12.68 11.09 7.75
C LEU A 312 13.25 11.26 9.16
N GLY A 313 14.48 10.79 9.34
CA GLY A 313 15.22 10.87 10.59
C GLY A 313 15.19 9.59 11.43
N GLY A 314 16.17 9.48 12.33
CA GLY A 314 16.34 8.32 13.18
C GLY A 314 15.25 8.18 14.25
N THR A 315 15.34 7.10 15.03
CA THR A 315 14.35 6.73 16.07
C THR A 315 14.22 7.77 17.19
N ILE A 316 15.25 8.59 17.42
CA ILE A 316 15.19 9.70 18.38
C ILE A 316 14.32 10.85 17.86
N VAL A 317 14.20 11.00 16.54
CA VAL A 317 13.46 12.10 15.87
C VAL A 317 12.01 11.70 15.60
N VAL A 318 11.82 10.47 15.11
CA VAL A 318 10.52 9.82 14.97
C VAL A 318 10.68 8.39 15.48
N SER A 319 10.10 8.08 16.64
CA SER A 319 10.25 6.79 17.31
C SER A 319 9.71 5.61 16.51
N ASP A 320 10.18 4.41 16.87
CA ASP A 320 9.63 3.17 16.31
C ASP A 320 8.18 2.96 16.73
N MET A 321 7.72 3.50 17.86
CA MET A 321 6.28 3.48 18.22
C MET A 321 5.42 4.18 17.18
N VAL A 322 5.88 5.30 16.63
CA VAL A 322 5.19 6.00 15.53
C VAL A 322 5.25 5.16 14.25
N ALA A 323 6.39 4.57 13.94
CA ALA A 323 6.56 3.70 12.77
C ALA A 323 5.64 2.46 12.84
N ASP A 324 5.58 1.79 13.99
CA ASP A 324 4.75 0.62 14.25
C ASP A 324 3.26 0.97 14.19
N THR A 325 2.88 2.14 14.71
CA THR A 325 1.51 2.66 14.57
C THR A 325 1.16 2.76 13.09
N ILE A 326 1.99 3.42 12.29
CA ILE A 326 1.77 3.56 10.84
C ILE A 326 1.76 2.20 10.14
N LYS A 327 2.67 1.29 10.50
CA LYS A 327 2.69 -0.07 9.93
C LYS A 327 1.38 -0.80 10.23
N SER A 328 0.82 -0.64 11.43
CA SER A 328 -0.50 -1.16 11.77
C SER A 328 -1.63 -0.47 11.02
N LEU A 329 -1.53 0.83 10.71
CA LEU A 329 -2.53 1.55 9.91
C LEU A 329 -2.54 1.10 8.44
N LEU A 330 -1.36 0.76 7.92
CA LEU A 330 -1.15 0.33 6.54
C LEU A 330 -1.26 -1.19 6.38
N SER A 331 -1.19 -1.93 7.48
CA SER A 331 -1.42 -3.38 7.49
C SER A 331 -2.88 -3.64 7.17
N THR A 332 -3.15 -4.29 6.04
CA THR A 332 -4.48 -4.88 5.84
C THR A 332 -4.62 -6.09 6.76
N ASP A 333 -5.73 -6.20 7.50
CA ASP A 333 -6.07 -7.44 8.19
C ASP A 333 -5.94 -8.61 7.21
N PRO A 334 -5.28 -9.72 7.58
CA PRO A 334 -5.14 -10.84 6.67
C PRO A 334 -6.53 -11.43 6.34
N LEU A 335 -6.67 -11.93 5.12
CA LEU A 335 -7.81 -12.74 4.72
C LEU A 335 -7.64 -14.13 5.37
N GLU A 336 -8.62 -14.58 6.12
CA GLU A 336 -8.70 -15.96 6.63
C GLU A 336 -9.81 -16.73 5.93
N VAL A 337 -9.50 -17.92 5.41
CA VAL A 337 -10.45 -18.88 4.83
C VAL A 337 -10.44 -20.13 5.70
N HIS A 338 -11.54 -20.36 6.42
CA HIS A 338 -11.72 -21.46 7.35
C HIS A 338 -12.62 -22.51 6.70
N TYR A 339 -12.09 -23.69 6.44
CA TYR A 339 -12.84 -24.88 6.06
C TYR A 339 -13.24 -25.61 7.34
N ILE A 340 -14.42 -25.27 7.86
CA ILE A 340 -14.90 -25.73 9.17
C ILE A 340 -15.21 -27.22 9.09
N ASP A 341 -14.72 -27.99 10.05
CA ASP A 341 -15.03 -29.42 10.13
C ASP A 341 -16.48 -29.62 10.59
N VAL A 342 -17.37 -29.82 9.62
CA VAL A 342 -18.80 -30.13 9.79
C VAL A 342 -19.09 -31.58 9.39
N GLY A 343 -18.09 -32.47 9.48
CA GLY A 343 -18.22 -33.85 9.00
C GLY A 343 -18.38 -33.92 7.48
N GLN A 344 -19.37 -34.69 7.01
CA GLN A 344 -19.66 -34.77 5.57
C GLN A 344 -20.48 -33.56 5.15
N GLY A 345 -19.83 -32.58 4.53
CA GLY A 345 -20.45 -31.37 4.04
C GLY A 345 -19.47 -30.21 3.90
N ASP A 346 -19.98 -29.10 3.37
CA ASP A 346 -19.22 -27.85 3.21
C ASP A 346 -19.66 -26.81 4.24
N SER A 347 -18.70 -26.15 4.88
CA SER A 347 -18.94 -24.92 5.64
C SER A 347 -17.66 -24.10 5.64
N ILE A 348 -17.68 -22.95 4.96
CA ILE A 348 -16.48 -22.15 4.68
C ILE A 348 -16.69 -20.72 5.11
N LEU A 349 -16.06 -20.32 6.22
CA LEU A 349 -16.00 -18.91 6.66
C LEU A 349 -14.83 -18.22 5.96
N ILE A 350 -15.10 -17.07 5.33
CA ILE A 350 -14.09 -16.18 4.79
C ILE A 350 -14.23 -14.84 5.49
N LYS A 351 -13.15 -14.34 6.12
CA LYS A 351 -13.17 -13.05 6.83
C LYS A 351 -11.92 -12.23 6.53
N LYS A 352 -12.11 -10.91 6.48
CA LYS A 352 -11.03 -9.93 6.36
C LYS A 352 -11.43 -8.64 7.08
N GLY A 353 -10.69 -8.29 8.13
CA GLY A 353 -11.06 -7.23 9.05
C GLY A 353 -12.45 -7.43 9.64
N GLN A 354 -13.34 -6.44 9.47
CA GLN A 354 -14.70 -6.50 9.99
C GLN A 354 -15.72 -7.16 9.06
N GLN A 355 -15.31 -7.53 7.83
CA GLN A 355 -16.21 -8.14 6.84
C GLN A 355 -16.06 -9.65 6.82
N ALA A 356 -17.18 -10.34 6.64
CA ALA A 356 -17.24 -11.79 6.64
C ALA A 356 -18.27 -12.35 5.64
N MET A 357 -17.96 -13.52 5.10
CA MET A 357 -18.80 -14.30 4.21
C MET A 357 -18.83 -15.75 4.68
N LEU A 358 -19.98 -16.41 4.56
CA LEU A 358 -20.11 -17.85 4.74
C LEU A 358 -20.54 -18.50 3.42
N ILE A 359 -19.84 -19.55 3.00
CA ILE A 359 -20.26 -20.45 1.91
C ILE A 359 -20.67 -21.77 2.58
N ASP A 360 -21.95 -22.12 2.45
CA ASP A 360 -22.56 -23.33 3.01
C ASP A 360 -22.42 -23.45 4.55
N ALA A 361 -23.14 -24.38 5.18
CA ALA A 361 -23.18 -24.57 6.63
C ALA A 361 -23.34 -26.03 7.06
N GLY A 362 -22.95 -26.99 6.21
CA GLY A 362 -23.04 -28.41 6.48
C GLY A 362 -24.48 -28.93 6.56
N ASP A 363 -24.63 -30.20 6.97
CA ASP A 363 -25.92 -30.86 7.15
C ASP A 363 -26.77 -30.25 8.27
N ASN A 364 -28.06 -30.55 8.32
CA ASN A 364 -29.05 -29.97 9.24
C ASN A 364 -28.65 -30.09 10.73
N GLY A 365 -27.81 -31.07 11.08
CA GLY A 365 -27.32 -31.25 12.46
C GLY A 365 -26.18 -30.31 12.87
N TYR A 366 -25.61 -29.54 11.95
CA TYR A 366 -24.39 -28.76 12.17
C TYR A 366 -24.61 -27.25 12.36
N GLY A 367 -25.83 -26.73 12.16
CA GLY A 367 -26.12 -25.30 12.25
C GLY A 367 -25.67 -24.65 13.57
N THR A 368 -25.97 -25.27 14.71
CA THR A 368 -25.49 -24.80 16.03
C THR A 368 -23.96 -24.78 16.14
N LEU A 369 -23.26 -25.78 15.58
CA LEU A 369 -21.79 -25.81 15.56
C LEU A 369 -21.25 -24.64 14.75
N VAL A 370 -21.77 -24.42 13.54
CA VAL A 370 -21.35 -23.31 12.66
C VAL A 370 -21.61 -21.97 13.34
N VAL A 371 -22.81 -21.74 13.89
CA VAL A 371 -23.13 -20.49 14.61
C VAL A 371 -22.16 -20.20 15.75
N ASN A 372 -21.84 -21.22 16.56
CA ASN A 372 -20.90 -21.07 17.67
C ASN A 372 -19.47 -20.82 17.17
N TYR A 373 -19.05 -21.50 16.11
CA TYR A 373 -17.76 -21.27 15.47
C TYR A 373 -17.63 -19.82 14.99
N LEU A 374 -18.60 -19.32 14.24
CA LEU A 374 -18.63 -17.95 13.73
C LEU A 374 -18.54 -16.91 14.86
N LYS A 375 -19.31 -17.10 15.95
CA LYS A 375 -19.25 -16.23 17.14
C LYS A 375 -17.86 -16.25 17.79
N ASN A 376 -17.25 -17.44 17.91
CA ASN A 376 -15.91 -17.59 18.46
C ASN A 376 -14.82 -16.95 17.58
N GLN A 377 -15.04 -16.87 16.27
CA GLN A 377 -14.16 -16.14 15.33
C GLN A 377 -14.38 -14.63 15.34
N GLY A 378 -15.26 -14.10 16.22
CA GLY A 378 -15.56 -12.68 16.34
C GLY A 378 -16.48 -12.13 15.26
N VAL A 379 -17.14 -12.99 14.47
CA VAL A 379 -18.08 -12.57 13.42
C VAL A 379 -19.29 -11.93 14.07
N LYS A 380 -19.58 -10.68 13.69
CA LYS A 380 -20.74 -9.91 14.18
C LYS A 380 -21.87 -9.84 13.15
N ARG A 381 -21.52 -9.86 11.87
CA ARG A 381 -22.41 -9.83 10.70
C ARG A 381 -21.79 -10.66 9.59
N LEU A 382 -22.63 -11.15 8.69
CA LEU A 382 -22.20 -11.76 7.44
C LEU A 382 -22.62 -10.84 6.30
N ASP A 383 -21.65 -10.27 5.61
CA ASP A 383 -21.91 -9.44 4.42
C ASP A 383 -22.49 -10.29 3.29
N TYR A 384 -22.07 -11.55 3.20
CA TYR A 384 -22.59 -12.52 2.25
C TYR A 384 -22.83 -13.89 2.90
N VAL A 385 -23.95 -14.51 2.56
CA VAL A 385 -24.22 -15.93 2.78
C VAL A 385 -24.46 -16.56 1.42
N ILE A 386 -23.69 -17.58 1.08
CA ILE A 386 -23.79 -18.30 -0.19
C ILE A 386 -24.26 -19.72 0.11
N GLY A 387 -25.45 -20.07 -0.38
CA GLY A 387 -25.89 -21.47 -0.44
C GLY A 387 -25.62 -21.99 -1.84
N THR A 388 -24.64 -22.89 -1.98
CA THR A 388 -24.12 -23.29 -3.29
C THR A 388 -25.17 -24.02 -4.11
N HIS A 389 -25.83 -25.03 -3.53
CA HIS A 389 -26.91 -25.80 -4.15
C HIS A 389 -27.80 -26.48 -3.07
N PRO A 390 -28.99 -27.00 -3.43
CA PRO A 390 -30.02 -27.37 -2.43
C PRO A 390 -29.78 -28.62 -1.56
N HIS A 391 -28.62 -29.27 -1.63
CA HIS A 391 -28.36 -30.48 -0.84
C HIS A 391 -28.10 -30.17 0.63
N SER A 392 -28.46 -31.11 1.51
CA SER A 392 -28.49 -30.84 2.94
C SER A 392 -27.10 -30.68 3.52
N ASP A 393 -26.12 -31.46 3.09
CA ASP A 393 -24.70 -31.34 3.46
C ASP A 393 -24.03 -30.02 3.03
N HIS A 394 -24.79 -29.14 2.36
CA HIS A 394 -24.40 -27.77 2.04
C HIS A 394 -25.27 -26.75 2.78
N ILE A 395 -26.57 -26.72 2.51
CA ILE A 395 -27.44 -25.64 3.01
C ILE A 395 -28.14 -25.99 4.33
N GLY A 396 -27.93 -27.19 4.87
CA GLY A 396 -28.65 -27.74 6.02
C GLY A 396 -28.57 -26.89 7.27
N GLY A 397 -27.40 -26.33 7.60
CA GLY A 397 -27.24 -25.43 8.74
C GLY A 397 -27.50 -23.95 8.45
N LEU A 398 -27.89 -23.55 7.22
CA LEU A 398 -27.96 -22.14 6.85
C LEU A 398 -29.14 -21.39 7.48
N ASP A 399 -30.24 -22.07 7.77
CA ASP A 399 -31.39 -21.47 8.46
C ASP A 399 -31.00 -20.99 9.88
N ASP A 400 -30.27 -21.81 10.64
CA ASP A 400 -29.69 -21.46 11.94
C ASP A 400 -28.76 -20.24 11.86
N VAL A 401 -27.88 -20.20 10.85
CA VAL A 401 -26.96 -19.09 10.61
C VAL A 401 -27.73 -17.81 10.26
N ILE A 402 -28.66 -17.89 9.31
CA ILE A 402 -29.47 -16.75 8.88
C ILE A 402 -30.26 -16.20 10.05
N ASN A 403 -30.85 -17.05 10.88
CA ASN A 403 -31.57 -16.63 12.08
C ASN A 403 -30.65 -15.97 13.12
N SER A 404 -29.39 -16.39 13.22
CA SER A 404 -28.44 -15.94 14.25
C SER A 404 -27.67 -14.65 13.96
N PHE A 405 -27.46 -14.29 12.69
CA PHE A 405 -26.62 -13.13 12.31
C PHE A 405 -27.38 -12.05 11.53
N ASP A 406 -26.85 -10.82 11.55
CA ASP A 406 -27.22 -9.81 10.55
C ASP A 406 -26.60 -10.20 9.20
N ILE A 407 -27.44 -10.23 8.15
CA ILE A 407 -27.07 -10.74 6.83
C ILE A 407 -27.22 -9.62 5.80
N GLY A 408 -26.13 -9.29 5.11
CA GLY A 408 -26.13 -8.31 4.03
C GLY A 408 -26.81 -8.85 2.77
N LYS A 409 -26.26 -9.92 2.20
CA LYS A 409 -26.76 -10.52 0.95
C LYS A 409 -26.77 -12.05 1.02
N VAL A 410 -27.88 -12.64 0.57
CA VAL A 410 -27.98 -14.10 0.35
C VAL A 410 -27.84 -14.37 -1.14
N ILE A 411 -26.88 -15.20 -1.53
CA ILE A 411 -26.65 -15.63 -2.92
C ILE A 411 -26.96 -17.13 -3.01
N MET A 412 -27.94 -17.50 -3.84
CA MET A 412 -28.34 -18.89 -4.08
C MET A 412 -28.76 -19.06 -5.54
N PRO A 413 -28.54 -20.24 -6.15
CA PRO A 413 -28.97 -20.49 -7.52
C PRO A 413 -30.49 -20.49 -7.63
N ASN A 414 -31.00 -20.13 -8.80
CA ASN A 414 -32.44 -20.15 -9.07
C ASN A 414 -32.91 -21.57 -9.42
N VAL A 415 -32.98 -22.44 -8.42
CA VAL A 415 -33.45 -23.82 -8.54
C VAL A 415 -34.34 -24.15 -7.35
N LEU A 416 -35.43 -24.89 -7.60
CA LEU A 416 -36.34 -25.35 -6.56
C LEU A 416 -36.02 -26.78 -6.17
N HIS A 417 -36.15 -27.07 -4.89
CA HIS A 417 -36.12 -28.43 -4.36
C HIS A 417 -37.23 -28.61 -3.33
N ASN A 418 -37.73 -29.82 -3.14
CA ASN A 418 -38.87 -30.14 -2.29
C ASN A 418 -38.46 -30.91 -1.02
N THR A 419 -37.32 -30.53 -0.45
CA THR A 419 -36.84 -31.07 0.84
C THR A 419 -37.21 -30.14 1.99
N LYS A 420 -37.29 -30.71 3.19
CA LYS A 420 -37.51 -29.94 4.41
C LYS A 420 -36.38 -28.92 4.64
N THR A 421 -35.14 -29.35 4.41
CA THR A 421 -33.96 -28.49 4.43
C THR A 421 -34.09 -27.25 3.55
N PHE A 422 -34.49 -27.41 2.28
CA PHE A 422 -34.65 -26.27 1.39
C PHE A 422 -35.79 -25.35 1.85
N GLU A 423 -36.89 -25.91 2.33
CA GLU A 423 -38.01 -25.15 2.91
C GLU A 423 -37.56 -24.30 4.12
N ASP A 424 -36.80 -24.88 5.05
CA ASP A 424 -36.37 -24.22 6.28
C ASP A 424 -35.44 -23.02 5.99
N VAL A 425 -34.53 -23.17 5.02
CA VAL A 425 -33.68 -22.06 4.56
C VAL A 425 -34.51 -20.93 3.94
N LEU A 426 -35.48 -21.26 3.05
CA LEU A 426 -36.37 -20.25 2.47
C LEU A 426 -37.22 -19.54 3.52
N LEU A 427 -37.68 -20.27 4.54
CA LEU A 427 -38.43 -19.69 5.67
C LEU A 427 -37.56 -18.75 6.50
N ALA A 428 -36.31 -19.12 6.81
CA ALA A 428 -35.39 -18.25 7.53
C ALA A 428 -35.10 -16.94 6.76
N ILE A 429 -34.84 -17.05 5.45
CA ILE A 429 -34.66 -15.89 4.56
C ILE A 429 -35.89 -14.99 4.59
N LYS A 430 -37.08 -15.57 4.41
CA LYS A 430 -38.35 -14.84 4.42
C LYS A 430 -38.61 -14.17 5.76
N ASN A 431 -38.40 -14.87 6.87
CA ASN A 431 -38.64 -14.36 8.23
C ASN A 431 -37.73 -13.17 8.58
N LYS A 432 -36.54 -13.10 7.97
CA LYS A 432 -35.63 -11.95 8.08
C LYS A 432 -35.85 -10.86 7.02
N ASN A 433 -36.89 -10.98 6.18
CA ASN A 433 -37.15 -10.07 5.06
C ASN A 433 -35.95 -9.92 4.11
N LEU A 434 -35.16 -10.99 3.96
CA LEU A 434 -34.03 -11.02 3.06
C LEU A 434 -34.48 -11.41 1.65
N THR A 435 -33.76 -10.94 0.65
CA THR A 435 -33.99 -11.30 -0.76
C THR A 435 -32.86 -12.18 -1.28
N ILE A 436 -33.21 -13.24 -2.01
CA ILE A 436 -32.24 -14.09 -2.70
C ILE A 436 -31.71 -13.35 -3.93
N THR A 437 -30.39 -13.21 -4.00
CA THR A 437 -29.68 -12.73 -5.19
C THR A 437 -29.28 -13.94 -6.03
N THR A 438 -29.81 -14.05 -7.24
CA THR A 438 -29.36 -15.10 -8.17
C THR A 438 -27.94 -14.79 -8.67
N PRO A 439 -26.99 -15.75 -8.59
CA PRO A 439 -25.63 -15.56 -9.08
C PRO A 439 -25.61 -15.35 -10.60
N LYS A 440 -24.77 -14.43 -11.08
CA LYS A 440 -24.51 -14.23 -12.50
C LYS A 440 -23.01 -14.33 -12.77
N VAL A 441 -22.63 -15.13 -13.76
CA VAL A 441 -21.23 -15.32 -14.14
C VAL A 441 -20.59 -13.98 -14.49
N GLY A 442 -19.43 -13.70 -13.90
CA GLY A 442 -18.70 -12.45 -14.06
C GLY A 442 -19.05 -11.36 -13.04
N ASP A 443 -20.12 -11.49 -12.26
CA ASP A 443 -20.42 -10.58 -11.16
C ASP A 443 -19.28 -10.57 -10.14
N LYS A 444 -18.95 -9.38 -9.63
CA LYS A 444 -17.85 -9.14 -8.70
C LYS A 444 -18.35 -8.49 -7.42
N TYR A 445 -17.79 -8.93 -6.30
CA TYR A 445 -18.17 -8.48 -4.96
C TYR A 445 -16.92 -8.21 -4.13
N ASP A 446 -16.96 -7.14 -3.32
CA ASP A 446 -15.89 -6.77 -2.39
C ASP A 446 -16.09 -7.45 -1.02
N LEU A 447 -14.98 -7.86 -0.41
CA LEU A 447 -14.89 -8.41 0.93
C LEU A 447 -13.56 -7.98 1.58
N GLY A 448 -13.55 -6.82 2.22
CA GLY A 448 -12.39 -6.29 2.96
C GLY A 448 -11.24 -5.89 2.04
N GLY A 449 -11.54 -5.43 0.82
CA GLY A 449 -10.56 -5.19 -0.23
C GLY A 449 -10.08 -6.46 -0.96
N ALA A 450 -10.51 -7.66 -0.53
CA ALA A 450 -10.48 -8.83 -1.39
C ALA A 450 -11.69 -8.82 -2.33
N GLN A 451 -11.59 -9.48 -3.49
CA GLN A 451 -12.66 -9.54 -4.48
C GLN A 451 -12.99 -10.98 -4.84
N PHE A 452 -14.26 -11.36 -4.81
CA PHE A 452 -14.70 -12.61 -5.43
C PHE A 452 -15.50 -12.38 -6.70
N THR A 453 -15.32 -13.27 -7.67
CA THR A 453 -16.02 -13.29 -8.95
C THR A 453 -16.84 -14.56 -9.07
N ILE A 454 -18.12 -14.44 -9.40
CA ILE A 454 -19.00 -15.59 -9.67
C ILE A 454 -18.59 -16.25 -11.00
N LEU A 455 -18.44 -17.56 -10.99
CA LEU A 455 -18.03 -18.37 -12.14
C LEU A 455 -19.15 -19.26 -12.67
N GLY A 456 -20.08 -19.67 -11.81
CA GLY A 456 -21.24 -20.49 -12.16
C GLY A 456 -22.40 -20.32 -11.17
N PRO A 457 -23.56 -20.93 -11.45
CA PRO A 457 -23.85 -21.78 -12.61
C PRO A 457 -23.88 -21.03 -13.96
N ASN A 458 -23.60 -21.74 -15.05
CA ASN A 458 -23.45 -21.17 -16.41
C ASN A 458 -24.66 -21.47 -17.32
N SER A 459 -25.52 -22.41 -16.93
CA SER A 459 -26.76 -22.78 -17.60
C SER A 459 -27.97 -22.56 -16.69
N LEU A 460 -29.12 -22.24 -17.28
CA LEU A 460 -30.36 -21.99 -16.55
C LEU A 460 -31.01 -23.27 -16.01
N LYS A 461 -30.64 -24.43 -16.56
CA LYS A 461 -31.22 -25.73 -16.21
C LYS A 461 -30.15 -26.83 -16.26
N TYR A 462 -30.11 -27.62 -15.20
CA TYR A 462 -29.35 -28.87 -15.12
C TYR A 462 -30.27 -30.01 -14.67
N SER A 463 -29.93 -31.22 -15.09
CA SER A 463 -30.55 -32.45 -14.59
C SER A 463 -30.07 -32.83 -13.19
N ASN A 464 -28.80 -32.55 -12.88
CA ASN A 464 -28.21 -32.76 -11.57
C ASN A 464 -28.16 -31.45 -10.77
N LEU A 465 -28.64 -31.48 -9.53
CA LEU A 465 -28.65 -30.33 -8.62
C LEU A 465 -27.23 -29.83 -8.30
N ASN A 466 -26.25 -30.71 -8.26
CA ASN A 466 -24.83 -30.39 -8.05
C ASN A 466 -24.32 -29.32 -9.02
N ASN A 467 -24.76 -29.38 -10.28
CA ASN A 467 -24.33 -28.44 -11.33
C ASN A 467 -24.93 -27.04 -11.19
N TYR A 468 -25.90 -26.83 -10.28
CA TYR A 468 -26.35 -25.48 -9.92
C TYR A 468 -25.42 -24.80 -8.91
N SER A 469 -24.36 -25.48 -8.44
CA SER A 469 -23.42 -24.94 -7.46
C SER A 469 -22.92 -23.55 -7.83
N VAL A 470 -23.05 -22.61 -6.88
CA VAL A 470 -22.44 -21.28 -7.01
C VAL A 470 -20.93 -21.43 -6.91
N ALA A 471 -20.27 -21.54 -8.06
CA ALA A 471 -18.82 -21.52 -8.15
C ALA A 471 -18.30 -20.08 -8.14
N LEU A 472 -17.20 -19.81 -7.44
CA LEU A 472 -16.58 -18.49 -7.37
C LEU A 472 -15.06 -18.56 -7.20
N ARG A 473 -14.38 -17.50 -7.64
CA ARG A 473 -12.95 -17.28 -7.42
C ARG A 473 -12.73 -16.04 -6.58
N LEU A 474 -12.00 -16.19 -5.48
CA LEU A 474 -11.62 -15.11 -4.57
C LEU A 474 -10.15 -14.71 -4.80
N VAL A 475 -9.86 -13.41 -4.74
CA VAL A 475 -8.52 -12.84 -4.90
C VAL A 475 -8.24 -11.87 -3.76
N ASN A 476 -7.09 -12.03 -3.11
CA ASN A 476 -6.52 -11.10 -2.15
C ASN A 476 -5.05 -10.84 -2.54
N GLY A 477 -4.77 -9.65 -3.08
CA GLY A 477 -3.47 -9.34 -3.66
C GLY A 477 -3.04 -10.36 -4.74
N ALA A 478 -1.87 -10.97 -4.57
CA ALA A 478 -1.32 -12.03 -5.40
C ALA A 478 -1.88 -13.43 -5.10
N ASN A 479 -2.59 -13.63 -3.97
CA ASN A 479 -3.15 -14.93 -3.60
C ASN A 479 -4.58 -15.11 -4.11
N SER A 480 -4.94 -16.36 -4.41
CA SER A 480 -6.25 -16.68 -4.98
C SER A 480 -6.80 -18.05 -4.60
N PHE A 481 -8.13 -18.14 -4.51
CA PHE A 481 -8.86 -19.31 -4.04
C PHE A 481 -9.97 -19.68 -5.04
N MET A 482 -10.23 -20.97 -5.22
CA MET A 482 -11.29 -21.50 -6.07
C MET A 482 -12.28 -22.32 -5.24
N PHE A 483 -13.56 -21.96 -5.32
CA PHE A 483 -14.66 -22.67 -4.66
C PHE A 483 -15.68 -23.08 -5.71
N THR A 484 -16.02 -24.36 -5.77
CA THR A 484 -16.87 -24.92 -6.83
C THR A 484 -18.18 -25.50 -6.31
N GLY A 485 -18.40 -25.52 -4.99
CA GLY A 485 -19.40 -26.40 -4.38
C GLY A 485 -19.21 -27.82 -4.90
N ASP A 486 -20.28 -28.38 -5.42
CA ASP A 486 -20.32 -29.74 -5.96
C ASP A 486 -20.46 -29.78 -7.49
N ALA A 487 -20.13 -28.68 -8.18
CA ALA A 487 -20.11 -28.65 -9.64
C ALA A 487 -19.40 -29.89 -10.20
N GLU A 488 -20.10 -30.65 -11.04
CA GLU A 488 -19.57 -31.84 -11.69
C GLU A 488 -18.91 -31.46 -13.02
N ALA A 489 -18.29 -32.43 -13.68
CA ALA A 489 -17.55 -32.24 -14.93
C ALA A 489 -18.32 -31.41 -15.99
N LEU A 490 -19.66 -31.50 -16.04
CA LEU A 490 -20.46 -30.67 -16.94
C LEU A 490 -20.33 -29.17 -16.61
N ALA A 491 -20.64 -28.77 -15.38
CA ALA A 491 -20.54 -27.36 -14.95
C ALA A 491 -19.08 -26.88 -14.93
N GLU A 492 -18.14 -27.73 -14.53
CA GLU A 492 -16.71 -27.41 -14.58
C GLU A 492 -16.23 -27.09 -16.01
N ASN A 493 -16.67 -27.85 -17.01
CA ASN A 493 -16.35 -27.58 -18.41
C ASN A 493 -16.96 -26.27 -18.90
N GLU A 494 -18.18 -25.91 -18.44
CA GLU A 494 -18.78 -24.61 -18.75
C GLU A 494 -18.00 -23.45 -18.09
N ILE A 495 -17.52 -23.63 -16.86
CA ILE A 495 -16.66 -22.67 -16.17
C ILE A 495 -15.35 -22.49 -16.95
N VAL A 496 -14.73 -23.57 -17.43
CA VAL A 496 -13.54 -23.52 -18.30
C VAL A 496 -13.85 -22.77 -19.61
N ALA A 497 -15.01 -23.01 -20.21
CA ALA A 497 -15.43 -22.38 -21.46
C ALA A 497 -15.78 -20.89 -21.31
N SER A 498 -16.01 -20.38 -20.10
CA SER A 498 -16.36 -18.98 -19.84
C SER A 498 -15.29 -17.96 -20.25
N GLY A 499 -14.03 -18.39 -20.40
CA GLY A 499 -12.90 -17.51 -20.70
C GLY A 499 -12.40 -16.69 -19.49
N LEU A 500 -13.05 -16.81 -18.33
CA LEU A 500 -12.62 -16.16 -17.10
C LEU A 500 -11.28 -16.74 -16.60
N ASN A 501 -10.52 -15.94 -15.84
CA ASN A 501 -9.29 -16.43 -15.25
C ASN A 501 -9.59 -17.36 -14.06
N LEU A 502 -9.26 -18.65 -14.21
CA LEU A 502 -9.50 -19.65 -13.18
C LEU A 502 -8.26 -19.98 -12.34
N LYS A 503 -7.08 -19.44 -12.68
CA LYS A 503 -5.84 -19.76 -11.97
C LYS A 503 -5.97 -19.36 -10.50
N SER A 504 -5.82 -20.33 -9.60
CA SER A 504 -5.92 -20.11 -8.15
C SER A 504 -4.82 -20.85 -7.40
N ASP A 505 -4.36 -20.33 -6.28
CA ASP A 505 -3.34 -20.97 -5.45
C ASP A 505 -3.89 -22.13 -4.61
N LEU A 506 -5.14 -22.01 -4.16
CA LEU A 506 -5.85 -23.03 -3.36
C LEU A 506 -7.19 -23.38 -4.01
N LEU A 507 -7.45 -24.69 -4.13
CA LEU A 507 -8.71 -25.25 -4.61
C LEU A 507 -9.49 -25.93 -3.47
N LYS A 508 -10.74 -25.54 -3.22
CA LYS A 508 -11.72 -26.44 -2.58
C LYS A 508 -12.09 -27.51 -3.60
N VAL A 509 -11.74 -28.76 -3.30
CA VAL A 509 -12.00 -29.89 -4.21
C VAL A 509 -13.51 -30.10 -4.31
N GLY A 510 -14.02 -30.19 -5.54
CA GLY A 510 -15.46 -30.30 -5.78
C GLY A 510 -16.05 -31.61 -5.25
N HIS A 511 -17.33 -31.56 -4.84
CA HIS A 511 -18.13 -32.74 -4.50
C HIS A 511 -17.47 -33.66 -3.47
N HIS A 512 -16.87 -33.04 -2.45
CA HIS A 512 -16.18 -33.72 -1.35
C HIS A 512 -15.06 -34.69 -1.80
N GLY A 513 -14.55 -34.53 -3.04
CA GLY A 513 -13.60 -35.45 -3.65
C GLY A 513 -14.21 -36.61 -4.43
N SER A 514 -15.47 -36.51 -4.86
CA SER A 514 -16.09 -37.44 -5.82
C SER A 514 -15.35 -37.45 -7.16
N ASN A 515 -15.31 -38.61 -7.82
CA ASN A 515 -14.75 -38.74 -9.17
C ASN A 515 -15.60 -38.10 -10.28
N THR A 516 -16.80 -37.60 -9.94
CA THR A 516 -17.70 -36.85 -10.83
C THR A 516 -17.26 -35.39 -11.04
N SER A 517 -16.40 -34.88 -10.16
CA SER A 517 -15.87 -33.52 -10.16
C SER A 517 -14.35 -33.53 -10.26
N THR A 518 -13.75 -32.34 -10.25
CA THR A 518 -12.32 -32.11 -10.43
C THR A 518 -11.81 -32.76 -11.73
N SER A 519 -12.51 -32.48 -12.83
CA SER A 519 -12.13 -32.91 -14.18
C SER A 519 -10.73 -32.40 -14.56
N ASP A 520 -10.01 -33.13 -15.41
CA ASP A 520 -8.64 -32.77 -15.78
C ASP A 520 -8.56 -31.41 -16.47
N ALA A 521 -9.54 -31.08 -17.33
CA ALA A 521 -9.61 -29.80 -18.01
C ALA A 521 -9.72 -28.63 -17.01
N PHE A 522 -10.58 -28.77 -16.01
CA PHE A 522 -10.76 -27.79 -14.95
C PHE A 522 -9.51 -27.68 -14.06
N LEU A 523 -9.03 -28.80 -13.53
CA LEU A 523 -7.86 -28.83 -12.65
C LEU A 523 -6.61 -28.25 -13.32
N ASN A 524 -6.41 -28.52 -14.62
CA ASN A 524 -5.33 -27.92 -15.40
C ASN A 524 -5.45 -26.40 -15.53
N ARG A 525 -6.68 -25.87 -15.63
CA ARG A 525 -6.90 -24.42 -15.78
C ARG A 525 -6.82 -23.67 -14.45
N VAL A 526 -7.22 -24.32 -13.35
CA VAL A 526 -7.05 -23.81 -11.99
C VAL A 526 -5.58 -23.83 -11.55
N ASN A 527 -4.88 -24.94 -11.82
CA ASN A 527 -3.46 -25.14 -11.52
C ASN A 527 -3.07 -24.71 -10.08
N PRO A 528 -3.67 -25.30 -9.04
CA PRO A 528 -3.44 -24.92 -7.66
C PRO A 528 -2.13 -25.50 -7.10
N LYS A 529 -1.64 -24.90 -6.02
CA LYS A 529 -0.56 -25.43 -5.18
C LYS A 529 -1.11 -26.26 -4.02
N PHE A 530 -2.29 -25.88 -3.52
CA PHE A 530 -2.95 -26.48 -2.38
C PHE A 530 -4.36 -26.93 -2.74
N ALA A 531 -4.81 -28.02 -2.13
CA ALA A 531 -6.18 -28.50 -2.23
C ALA A 531 -6.73 -28.78 -0.83
N VAL A 532 -7.95 -28.32 -0.55
CA VAL A 532 -8.70 -28.67 0.65
C VAL A 532 -9.90 -29.51 0.25
N ILE A 533 -10.11 -30.64 0.92
CA ILE A 533 -11.23 -31.54 0.70
C ILE A 533 -12.10 -31.53 1.97
N PRO A 534 -13.22 -30.78 1.98
CA PRO A 534 -14.25 -30.94 2.99
C PRO A 534 -14.90 -32.31 2.83
N VAL A 535 -14.67 -33.20 3.79
CA VAL A 535 -15.14 -34.58 3.78
C VAL A 535 -15.17 -35.11 5.21
N GLY A 536 -16.15 -35.97 5.51
CA GLY A 536 -16.36 -36.51 6.85
C GLY A 536 -15.66 -37.84 7.10
N THR A 537 -15.20 -38.06 8.33
CA THR A 537 -14.65 -39.35 8.78
C THR A 537 -15.71 -40.45 8.66
N GLY A 538 -15.38 -41.56 7.97
CA GLY A 538 -16.29 -42.70 7.83
C GLY A 538 -17.56 -42.39 7.04
N ASN A 539 -17.51 -41.41 6.13
CA ASN A 539 -18.63 -41.12 5.23
C ASN A 539 -19.02 -42.35 4.40
N ARG A 540 -20.29 -42.44 4.01
CA ARG A 540 -20.87 -43.61 3.31
C ARG A 540 -20.68 -43.58 1.80
N TYR A 541 -19.98 -42.57 1.28
CA TYR A 541 -19.81 -42.30 -0.14
C TYR A 541 -18.45 -42.77 -0.66
N ASP A 542 -17.61 -43.32 0.21
CA ASP A 542 -16.21 -43.66 -0.07
C ASP A 542 -15.41 -42.45 -0.61
N HIS A 543 -15.80 -41.24 -0.20
CA HIS A 543 -15.10 -40.01 -0.53
C HIS A 543 -13.95 -39.74 0.46
N PRO A 544 -12.86 -39.08 0.03
CA PRO A 544 -12.55 -38.74 -1.35
C PRO A 544 -12.18 -39.99 -2.15
N ASP A 545 -12.64 -40.04 -3.40
CA ASP A 545 -12.33 -41.13 -4.32
C ASP A 545 -10.82 -41.20 -4.57
N ARG A 546 -10.27 -42.43 -4.60
CA ARG A 546 -8.84 -42.66 -4.74
C ARG A 546 -8.27 -42.02 -6.01
N SER A 547 -9.02 -42.04 -7.12
CA SER A 547 -8.61 -41.44 -8.39
C SER A 547 -8.43 -39.93 -8.30
N VAL A 548 -9.22 -39.24 -7.46
CA VAL A 548 -9.08 -37.79 -7.22
C VAL A 548 -7.82 -37.52 -6.41
N ILE A 549 -7.55 -38.29 -5.36
CA ILE A 549 -6.33 -38.18 -4.56
C ILE A 549 -5.07 -38.42 -5.42
N ASP A 550 -5.08 -39.47 -6.24
CA ASP A 550 -3.95 -39.80 -7.12
C ASP A 550 -3.75 -38.70 -8.18
N LYS A 551 -4.83 -38.15 -8.74
CA LYS A 551 -4.79 -37.03 -9.69
C LYS A 551 -4.16 -35.77 -9.09
N LEU A 552 -4.55 -35.40 -7.87
CA LEU A 552 -3.99 -34.23 -7.16
C LEU A 552 -2.51 -34.46 -6.81
N THR A 553 -2.18 -35.64 -6.30
CA THR A 553 -0.81 -36.03 -5.92
C THR A 553 0.13 -36.04 -7.13
N ALA A 554 -0.32 -36.56 -8.28
CA ALA A 554 0.45 -36.60 -9.52
C ALA A 554 0.83 -35.21 -10.05
N LYS A 555 0.07 -34.17 -9.67
CA LYS A 555 0.35 -32.76 -10.01
C LYS A 555 1.18 -32.03 -8.96
N GLY A 556 1.61 -32.71 -7.90
CA GLY A 556 2.36 -32.09 -6.79
C GLY A 556 1.51 -31.14 -5.94
N ILE A 557 0.19 -31.27 -5.97
CA ILE A 557 -0.72 -30.44 -5.18
C ILE A 557 -0.73 -30.96 -3.74
N LYS A 558 -0.48 -30.08 -2.77
CA LYS A 558 -0.52 -30.46 -1.35
C LYS A 558 -1.97 -30.54 -0.88
N ILE A 559 -2.37 -31.71 -0.38
CA ILE A 559 -3.75 -32.02 -0.01
C ILE A 559 -3.94 -31.88 1.51
N TYR A 560 -5.04 -31.24 1.90
CA TYR A 560 -5.55 -31.18 3.27
C TYR A 560 -7.00 -31.70 3.28
N ARG A 561 -7.40 -32.44 4.32
CA ARG A 561 -8.74 -33.03 4.41
C ARG A 561 -9.33 -32.84 5.80
N ASN A 562 -10.60 -32.44 5.90
CA ASN A 562 -11.21 -32.21 7.21
C ASN A 562 -11.27 -33.49 8.07
N ASP A 563 -11.54 -34.65 7.47
CA ASP A 563 -11.58 -35.93 8.20
C ASP A 563 -10.26 -36.37 8.84
N ILE A 564 -9.13 -35.82 8.39
CA ILE A 564 -7.79 -36.07 8.96
C ILE A 564 -7.33 -34.87 9.79
N ASN A 565 -7.47 -33.67 9.22
CA ASN A 565 -6.84 -32.45 9.69
C ASN A 565 -7.75 -31.58 10.57
N GLY A 566 -9.01 -31.98 10.81
CA GLY A 566 -10.01 -31.16 11.48
C GLY A 566 -10.29 -29.88 10.70
N THR A 567 -10.55 -28.77 11.40
CA THR A 567 -10.73 -27.47 10.74
C THR A 567 -9.42 -26.99 10.09
N ILE A 568 -9.48 -26.56 8.84
CA ILE A 568 -8.32 -26.05 8.09
C ILE A 568 -8.45 -24.55 7.88
N ILE A 569 -7.41 -23.78 8.16
CA ILE A 569 -7.40 -22.33 8.03
C ILE A 569 -6.29 -21.93 7.06
N ALA A 570 -6.66 -21.25 5.98
CA ALA A 570 -5.74 -20.62 5.05
C ALA A 570 -5.71 -19.11 5.28
N THR A 571 -4.55 -18.56 5.64
CA THR A 571 -4.33 -17.14 5.93
C THR A 571 -3.53 -16.50 4.79
N SER A 572 -4.04 -15.40 4.24
CA SER A 572 -3.43 -14.63 3.16
C SER A 572 -3.24 -13.17 3.57
N ASP A 573 -2.00 -12.68 3.53
CA ASP A 573 -1.67 -11.26 3.72
C ASP A 573 -1.75 -10.46 2.41
N GLY A 574 -1.97 -11.14 1.28
CA GLY A 574 -2.00 -10.56 -0.06
C GLY A 574 -0.77 -10.91 -0.89
N GLU A 575 0.26 -11.50 -0.31
CA GLU A 575 1.47 -11.95 -0.99
C GLU A 575 1.78 -13.40 -0.65
N THR A 576 1.76 -13.74 0.63
CA THR A 576 1.99 -15.08 1.18
C THR A 576 0.69 -15.77 1.56
N LEU A 577 0.67 -17.10 1.36
CA LEU A 577 -0.43 -17.97 1.73
C LEU A 577 0.08 -19.04 2.71
N GLN A 578 -0.42 -19.02 3.94
CA GLN A 578 -0.11 -20.00 4.98
C GLN A 578 -1.33 -20.88 5.26
N ILE A 579 -1.12 -22.18 5.46
CA ILE A 579 -2.21 -23.13 5.79
C ILE A 579 -1.88 -23.80 7.12
N ARG A 580 -2.82 -23.74 8.06
CA ARG A 580 -2.79 -24.43 9.35
C ARG A 580 -3.98 -25.37 9.44
N ALA A 581 -3.79 -26.47 10.17
CA ALA A 581 -4.81 -27.46 10.45
C ALA A 581 -4.97 -27.60 11.96
N GLU A 582 -6.18 -27.94 12.39
CA GLU A 582 -6.47 -28.26 13.79
C GLU A 582 -5.76 -29.54 14.25
N LYS A 583 -5.59 -30.50 13.35
CA LYS A 583 -4.93 -31.79 13.58
C LYS A 583 -3.81 -32.00 12.55
N GLU A 584 -2.67 -32.50 13.01
CA GLU A 584 -1.47 -32.76 12.19
C GLU A 584 -1.61 -34.01 11.31
#